data_AF-K1TDH8-F1
#
_entry.id   AF-K1TDH8-F1
#
_cell.length_a   1.000
_cell.length_b   1.000
_cell.length_c   1.000
_cell.angle_alpha   90.00
_cell.angle_beta   90.00
_cell.angle_gamma   90.00
#
_symmetry.space_group_name_H-M   'P 1'
#
loop_
_entity.id
_entity.type
_entity.pdbx_description
1 polymer ?
#
loop_
_entity_poly.entity_id
_entity_poly.type
_entity_poly.pdbx_seq_one_letter_code
_entity_poly.pdbx_strand_id
1 'polypeptide(L)'
;YILNDDKPAIIINENGAVAYGTPFSGKNDESRNAAAPIRAVVFIERSQKNSIEKISPASAVPLFMSQTVRPKTPQYMGVLLRLLDALLKEVPVFLLKCNMDPSAAHVSYDGIEEYYRQNPRA
;
A
#
# COMPACT_ATOMS: atom_id res chain seq x y z
N TYR A 1 14.68 5.91 4.77
CA TYR A 1 14.01 7.08 5.37
C TYR A 1 12.50 6.85 5.29
N ILE A 2 11.71 7.51 6.14
CA ILE A 2 10.24 7.48 6.04
C ILE A 2 9.79 8.60 5.10
N LEU A 3 8.98 8.26 4.11
CA LEU A 3 8.45 9.22 3.13
C LEU A 3 7.34 10.08 3.76
N ASN A 4 6.37 9.41 4.39
CA ASN A 4 5.24 10.03 5.08
C ASN A 4 4.66 9.09 6.13
N ASP A 5 4.38 9.61 7.32
CA ASP A 5 3.53 8.95 8.31
C ASP A 5 2.04 9.35 8.13
N ASP A 6 1.11 8.49 8.52
CA ASP A 6 -0.36 8.69 8.49
C ASP A 6 -1.00 8.84 7.08
N LYS A 7 -0.75 9.93 6.35
CA LYS A 7 -1.50 10.31 5.14
C LYS A 7 -0.62 10.61 3.91
N PRO A 8 0.01 9.59 3.30
CA PRO A 8 0.65 9.76 2.00
C PRO A 8 -0.38 10.02 0.90
N ALA A 9 0.03 10.73 -0.16
CA ALA A 9 -0.77 10.86 -1.38
C ALA A 9 -0.28 9.86 -2.43
N ILE A 10 -1.20 9.17 -3.10
CA ILE A 10 -0.91 8.29 -4.23
C ILE A 10 -1.41 8.98 -5.50
N ILE A 11 -0.54 9.08 -6.50
CA ILE A 11 -0.87 9.57 -7.84
C ILE A 11 -0.56 8.45 -8.83
N ILE A 12 -1.54 8.16 -9.70
CA ILE A 12 -1.34 7.29 -10.86
C ILE A 12 -1.09 8.19 -12.07
N ASN A 13 0.05 8.03 -12.72
CA ASN A 13 0.43 8.79 -13.92
C ASN A 13 1.14 7.88 -14.95
N GLU A 14 1.72 8.46 -15.99
CA GLU A 14 2.40 7.73 -17.07
C GLU A 14 3.57 6.86 -16.59
N ASN A 15 4.16 7.18 -15.43
CA ASN A 15 5.24 6.41 -14.80
C ASN A 15 4.74 5.36 -13.81
N GLY A 16 3.41 5.15 -13.75
CA GLY A 16 2.73 4.24 -12.85
C GLY A 16 2.31 4.87 -11.52
N ALA A 17 2.09 4.04 -10.52
CA ALA A 17 1.73 4.47 -9.16
C ALA A 17 2.91 5.06 -8.39
N VAL A 18 2.79 6.32 -7.96
CA VAL A 18 3.82 7.05 -7.21
C VAL A 18 3.25 7.58 -5.89
N ALA A 19 3.96 7.34 -4.80
CA ALA A 19 3.67 7.90 -3.48
C ALA A 19 4.41 9.22 -3.30
N TYR A 20 3.73 10.20 -2.70
CA TYR A 20 4.26 11.51 -2.37
C TYR A 20 4.12 11.76 -0.87
N GLY A 21 5.17 12.34 -0.29
CA GLY A 21 5.04 12.94 1.03
C GLY A 21 4.13 14.16 0.98
N THR A 22 3.35 14.33 2.03
CA THR A 22 2.39 15.43 2.23
C THR A 22 2.78 16.18 3.50
N PRO A 23 2.33 17.43 3.69
CA PRO A 23 2.53 18.12 4.96
C PRO A 23 1.66 17.55 6.10
N PHE A 24 0.92 16.47 5.87
CA PHE A 24 0.06 15.83 6.84
C PHE A 24 0.77 14.62 7.44
N SER A 25 1.35 14.82 8.61
CA SER A 25 1.96 13.78 9.44
C SER A 25 1.10 13.50 10.67
N GLY A 26 1.31 12.33 11.28
CA GLY A 26 0.60 11.90 12.48
C GLY A 26 1.13 12.58 13.75
N LYS A 27 1.68 11.79 14.66
CA LYS A 27 2.16 12.29 15.97
C LYS A 27 3.51 13.01 15.89
N ASN A 28 4.36 12.57 14.97
CA ASN A 28 5.67 13.15 14.72
C ASN A 28 5.63 13.82 13.34
N ASP A 29 6.40 14.89 13.12
CA ASP A 29 6.58 15.54 11.82
C ASP A 29 7.48 14.71 10.89
N GLU A 30 7.06 13.47 10.63
CA GLU A 30 7.73 12.52 9.77
C GLU A 30 7.11 12.55 8.37
N SER A 31 7.50 13.57 7.61
CA SER A 31 7.21 13.68 6.18
C SER A 31 8.38 14.32 5.44
N ARG A 32 8.51 14.00 4.15
CA ARG A 32 9.48 14.63 3.26
C ARG A 32 8.79 15.04 1.98
N ASN A 33 9.07 16.24 1.49
CA ASN A 33 8.67 16.66 0.15
C ASN A 33 9.51 15.90 -0.90
N ALA A 34 9.13 14.65 -1.12
CA ALA A 34 9.78 13.70 -2.01
C ALA A 34 8.70 12.77 -2.61
N ALA A 35 9.09 12.03 -3.62
CA ALA A 35 8.24 11.05 -4.30
C ALA A 35 9.01 9.74 -4.49
N ALA A 36 8.28 8.62 -4.47
CA ALA A 36 8.84 7.30 -4.74
C ALA A 36 7.82 6.42 -5.49
N PRO A 37 8.25 5.63 -6.48
CA PRO A 37 7.38 4.65 -7.12
C PRO A 37 6.93 3.62 -6.09
N ILE A 38 5.65 3.23 -6.16
CA ILE A 38 5.08 2.24 -5.25
C ILE A 38 5.38 0.86 -5.80
N ARG A 39 6.19 0.10 -5.06
CA ARG A 39 6.51 -1.28 -5.42
C ARG A 39 5.48 -2.29 -4.91
N ALA A 40 4.95 -2.10 -3.71
CA ALA A 40 3.91 -2.97 -3.16
C ALA A 40 3.10 -2.20 -2.12
N VAL A 41 1.86 -2.63 -1.90
CA VAL A 41 1.06 -2.21 -0.74
C VAL A 41 0.90 -3.38 0.21
N VAL A 42 1.17 -3.18 1.49
CA VAL A 42 1.07 -4.22 2.52
C VAL A 42 0.06 -3.79 3.57
N PHE A 43 -1.02 -4.55 3.69
CA PHE A 43 -1.93 -4.45 4.82
C PHE A 43 -1.41 -5.31 5.98
N ILE A 44 -1.61 -4.84 7.21
CA ILE A 44 -1.10 -5.51 8.41
C ILE A 44 -2.26 -6.02 9.25
N GLU A 45 -2.18 -7.28 9.66
CA GLU A 45 -3.10 -7.94 10.59
C GLU A 45 -2.31 -8.57 11.74
N ARG A 46 -2.82 -8.51 12.97
CA ARG A 46 -2.16 -9.16 14.11
C ARG A 46 -2.32 -10.67 14.02
N SER A 47 -1.22 -11.39 14.23
CA SER A 47 -1.19 -12.85 14.27
C SER A 47 -0.15 -13.33 15.29
N GLN A 48 -0.27 -14.59 15.73
CA GLN A 48 0.77 -15.24 16.54
C GLN A 48 2.00 -15.62 15.70
N LYS A 49 1.80 -15.87 14.39
CA LYS A 49 2.84 -16.27 13.45
C LYS A 49 2.98 -15.24 12.35
N ASN A 50 4.24 -14.90 12.03
CA ASN A 50 4.58 -14.02 10.92
C ASN A 50 4.38 -14.75 9.58
N SER A 51 3.58 -14.18 8.68
CA SER A 51 3.40 -14.68 7.32
C SER A 51 2.95 -13.55 6.41
N ILE A 52 3.36 -13.60 5.15
CA ILE A 52 2.90 -12.67 4.12
C ILE A 52 2.32 -13.45 2.94
N GLU A 53 1.21 -12.96 2.39
CA GLU A 53 0.58 -13.54 1.22
C GLU A 53 0.13 -12.43 0.26
N LYS A 54 0.31 -12.64 -1.05
CA LYS A 54 -0.29 -11.78 -2.07
C LYS A 54 -1.80 -12.01 -2.05
N ILE A 55 -2.56 -10.92 -1.98
CA ILE A 55 -4.03 -10.98 -2.01
C ILE A 55 -4.58 -10.58 -3.37
N SER A 56 -5.77 -11.06 -3.69
CA SER A 56 -6.46 -10.70 -4.93
C SER A 56 -6.95 -9.24 -4.89
N PRO A 57 -7.14 -8.58 -6.04
CA PRO A 57 -7.79 -7.27 -6.09
C PRO A 57 -9.15 -7.25 -5.37
N ALA A 58 -9.96 -8.30 -5.52
CA ALA A 58 -11.25 -8.42 -4.84
C ALA A 58 -11.12 -8.44 -3.31
N SER A 59 -10.08 -9.09 -2.78
CA SER A 59 -9.76 -9.10 -1.35
C SER A 59 -9.16 -7.78 -0.86
N ALA A 60 -8.44 -7.06 -1.72
CA ALA A 60 -7.80 -5.78 -1.39
C ALA A 60 -8.78 -4.61 -1.34
N VAL A 61 -9.80 -4.58 -2.21
CA VAL A 61 -10.75 -3.46 -2.30
C VAL A 61 -11.39 -3.11 -0.95
N PRO A 62 -11.97 -4.04 -0.18
CA PRO A 62 -12.53 -3.72 1.14
C PRO A 62 -11.51 -3.10 2.10
N LEU A 63 -10.25 -3.55 2.05
CA LEU A 63 -9.18 -3.03 2.89
C LEU A 63 -8.87 -1.57 2.53
N PHE A 64 -8.69 -1.24 1.26
CA PHE A 64 -8.52 0.16 0.82
C PHE A 64 -9.72 1.03 1.18
N MET A 65 -10.93 0.54 0.99
CA MET A 65 -12.14 1.29 1.33
C MET A 65 -12.24 1.59 2.84
N SER A 66 -11.64 0.76 3.70
CA SER A 66 -11.57 0.99 5.14
C SER A 66 -10.48 1.98 5.56
N GLN A 67 -9.41 2.11 4.76
CA GLN A 67 -8.25 2.94 5.05
C GLN A 67 -8.24 4.27 4.29
N THR A 68 -9.19 4.48 3.38
CA THR A 68 -9.31 5.71 2.59
C THR A 68 -10.52 6.53 3.01
N VAL A 69 -10.44 7.86 2.80
CA VAL A 69 -11.59 8.74 3.01
C VAL A 69 -12.67 8.39 2.01
N ARG A 70 -13.77 7.80 2.50
CA ARG A 70 -14.91 7.43 1.66
C ARG A 70 -15.66 8.67 1.18
N PRO A 71 -15.69 8.97 -0.13
CA PRO A 71 -16.42 10.14 -0.62
C PRO A 71 -17.92 9.95 -0.44
N LYS A 72 -18.61 11.03 -0.03
CA LYS A 72 -20.07 11.01 0.16
C LYS A 72 -20.85 11.13 -1.15
N THR A 73 -20.23 11.67 -2.20
CA THR A 73 -20.90 11.89 -3.49
C THR A 73 -20.57 10.78 -4.48
N PRO A 74 -21.55 10.32 -5.29
CA PRO A 74 -21.33 9.28 -6.29
C PRO A 74 -20.21 9.62 -7.30
N GLN A 75 -20.07 10.90 -7.65
CA GLN A 75 -19.06 11.37 -8.60
C GLN A 75 -17.63 11.11 -8.08
N TYR A 76 -17.35 11.49 -6.83
CA TYR A 76 -16.04 11.26 -6.23
C TYR A 76 -15.81 9.80 -5.86
N MET A 77 -16.87 9.05 -5.54
CA MET A 77 -16.77 7.59 -5.40
C MET A 77 -16.31 6.94 -6.72
N GLY A 78 -16.86 7.36 -7.86
CA GLY A 78 -16.42 6.88 -9.17
C GLY A 78 -14.96 7.24 -9.48
N VAL A 79 -14.45 8.37 -8.98
CA VAL A 79 -13.03 8.72 -9.08
C VAL A 79 -12.18 7.78 -8.23
N LEU A 80 -12.56 7.58 -6.95
CA LEU A 80 -11.83 6.67 -6.05
C LEU A 80 -11.74 5.25 -6.62
N LEU A 81 -12.86 4.70 -7.09
CA LEU A 81 -12.88 3.34 -7.64
C LEU A 81 -12.04 3.21 -8.91
N ARG A 82 -11.98 4.24 -9.77
CA ARG A 82 -11.11 4.25 -10.94
C ARG A 82 -9.62 4.31 -10.57
N LEU A 83 -9.26 5.14 -9.59
CA LEU A 83 -7.88 5.20 -9.08
C LEU A 83 -7.47 3.88 -8.44
N LEU A 84 -8.38 3.26 -7.67
CA LEU A 84 -8.14 1.98 -7.04
C LEU A 84 -7.97 0.85 -8.08
N ASP A 85 -8.81 0.81 -9.12
CA ASP A 85 -8.67 -0.14 -10.23
C ASP A 85 -7.32 0.02 -10.95
N ALA A 86 -6.91 1.27 -11.23
CA ALA A 86 -5.61 1.52 -11.85
C ALA A 86 -4.45 1.09 -10.94
N LEU A 87 -4.49 1.43 -9.65
CA LEU A 87 -3.48 1.01 -8.67
C LEU A 87 -3.36 -0.51 -8.59
N LEU A 88 -4.48 -1.23 -8.48
CA LEU A 88 -4.49 -2.69 -8.29
C LEU A 88 -4.06 -3.47 -9.53
N LYS A 89 -4.05 -2.85 -10.72
CA LYS A 89 -3.51 -3.43 -11.95
C LYS A 89 -1.98 -3.35 -12.02
N GLU A 90 -1.39 -2.33 -11.39
CA GLU A 90 0.05 -2.06 -11.46
C GLU A 90 0.79 -2.53 -10.21
N VAL A 91 0.18 -2.40 -9.03
CA VAL A 91 0.87 -2.61 -7.75
C VAL A 91 0.33 -3.87 -7.05
N PRO A 92 1.18 -4.87 -6.77
CA PRO A 92 0.77 -6.03 -6.01
C PRO A 92 0.45 -5.64 -4.56
N VAL A 93 -0.63 -6.24 -4.03
CA VAL A 93 -1.08 -6.03 -2.66
C VAL A 93 -0.87 -7.29 -1.86
N PHE A 94 -0.37 -7.13 -0.64
CA PHE A 94 -0.09 -8.22 0.28
C PHE A 94 -0.81 -8.02 1.60
N LEU A 95 -1.09 -9.13 2.28
CA LEU A 95 -1.50 -9.16 3.68
C LEU A 95 -0.35 -9.74 4.50
N LEU A 96 0.20 -8.91 5.39
CA LEU A 96 1.18 -9.32 6.39
C LEU A 96 0.44 -9.61 7.70
N LYS A 97 0.41 -10.87 8.08
CA LYS A 97 0.07 -11.31 9.43
C LYS A 97 1.34 -11.19 10.29
N CYS A 98 1.34 -10.32 11.30
CA CYS A 98 2.53 -10.10 12.13
C CYS A 98 2.28 -10.17 13.64
N ASN A 99 3.31 -10.61 14.35
CA ASN A 99 3.45 -10.50 15.80
C ASN A 99 4.34 -9.29 16.17
N MET A 100 4.83 -9.22 17.41
CA MET A 100 5.69 -8.12 17.89
C MET A 100 7.19 -8.36 17.65
N ASP A 101 7.55 -9.46 17.01
CA ASP A 101 8.94 -9.79 16.72
C ASP A 101 9.43 -9.01 15.49
N PRO A 102 10.61 -8.36 15.53
CA PRO A 102 11.18 -7.63 14.40
C PRO A 102 11.31 -8.44 13.11
N SER A 103 11.37 -9.77 13.18
CA SER A 103 11.36 -10.66 12.00
C SER A 103 10.15 -10.46 11.09
N ALA A 104 9.04 -9.89 11.57
CA ALA A 104 7.90 -9.54 10.73
C ALA A 104 8.28 -8.58 9.58
N ALA A 105 9.21 -7.65 9.82
CA ALA A 105 9.71 -6.75 8.78
C ALA A 105 10.48 -7.50 7.69
N HIS A 106 11.29 -8.50 8.09
CA HIS A 106 12.01 -9.36 7.16
C HIS A 106 11.05 -10.24 6.35
N VAL A 107 10.07 -10.87 7.02
CA VAL A 107 9.02 -11.65 6.34
C VAL A 107 8.30 -10.82 5.28
N SER A 108 7.99 -9.56 5.59
CA SER A 108 7.38 -8.63 4.62
C SER A 108 8.28 -8.39 3.41
N TYR A 109 9.53 -7.99 3.66
CA TYR A 109 10.49 -7.68 2.60
C TYR A 109 10.77 -8.91 1.71
N ASP A 110 11.14 -10.04 2.32
CA ASP A 110 11.52 -11.26 1.62
C ASP A 110 10.37 -11.81 0.78
N GLY A 111 9.13 -11.74 1.27
CA GLY A 111 7.95 -12.19 0.51
C GLY A 111 7.66 -11.32 -0.71
N ILE A 112 7.90 -10.01 -0.63
CA ILE A 112 7.77 -9.12 -1.78
C ILE A 112 8.90 -9.41 -2.79
N GLU A 113 10.15 -9.59 -2.35
CA GLU A 113 11.26 -9.95 -3.25
C GLU A 113 11.03 -11.30 -3.95
N GLU A 114 10.54 -12.30 -3.22
CA GLU A 114 10.22 -13.61 -3.78
C GLU A 114 9.13 -13.52 -4.84
N TYR A 115 8.09 -12.72 -4.62
CA TYR A 115 7.06 -12.45 -5.63
C TYR A 115 7.68 -11.91 -6.93
N TYR A 116 8.53 -10.90 -6.87
CA TYR A 116 9.15 -10.34 -8.07
C TYR A 116 10.14 -11.30 -8.73
N ARG A 117 10.83 -12.14 -7.96
CA ARG A 117 11.69 -13.21 -8.48
C ARG A 117 10.88 -14.24 -9.28
N GLN A 118 9.69 -14.58 -8.81
CA GLN A 118 8.76 -15.49 -9.48
C GLN A 118 7.98 -14.81 -10.62
N ASN A 119 7.88 -13.48 -10.62
CA ASN A 119 7.17 -12.68 -11.60
C ASN A 119 8.06 -11.55 -12.19
N PRO A 120 9.08 -11.86 -13.01
CA PRO A 120 10.09 -10.87 -13.47
C PRO A 120 9.56 -9.77 -14.41
N ARG A 121 8.30 -9.89 -14.86
CA ARG A 121 7.61 -8.93 -15.74
C ARG A 121 6.47 -8.19 -15.04
N ALA A 122 6.33 -8.38 -13.73
CA ALA A 122 5.38 -7.65 -12.89
C ALA A 122 5.97 -6.34 -12.37
#